data_AF-A0A7J9RMC2-F1
#
_entry.id   AF-A0A7J9RMC2-F1
#
_cell.length_a   1.000
_cell.length_b   1.000
_cell.length_c   1.000
_cell.angle_alpha   90.00
_cell.angle_beta   90.00
_cell.angle_gamma   90.00
#
_symmetry.space_group_name_H-M   'P 1'
#
loop_
_entity.id
_entity.type
_entity.pdbx_description
1 polymer ?
#
loop_
_entity_poly.entity_id
_entity_poly.type
_entity_poly.pdbx_seq_one_letter_code
_entity_poly.pdbx_strand_id
1 'polypeptide(L)'
;MLPRFMASGWRKLLEEESEHQWLAIGLFFVFIIIGGFLIGGTTSLEGMMLGTDPSHELEFENGEFLVEIEYHEDASWSDAHSGILKTKFGFKMYQQMESDNIDDILPVDDPAIEDITLFTGDSDGIVTFSSALNTLSTYREGMISNQTLDDGYGSEFGIHALAVDSSSMLKNRLLVTSEDGGSGLRGLNGQGMITTSSAIQDSLIWDDVVYLS
;
A
#
# COMPACT_ATOMS: atom_id res chain seq x y z
N MET A 1 -66.56 -42.23 -14.94
CA MET A 1 -66.76 -40.87 -14.39
C MET A 1 -65.70 -40.67 -13.31
N LEU A 2 -64.64 -39.90 -13.59
CA LEU A 2 -63.63 -39.41 -12.62
C LEU A 2 -63.01 -38.13 -13.23
N PRO A 3 -62.65 -37.11 -12.42
CA PRO A 3 -62.67 -35.71 -12.84
C PRO A 3 -61.35 -35.23 -13.45
N ARG A 4 -61.49 -34.36 -14.44
CA ARG A 4 -60.45 -33.77 -15.31
C ARG A 4 -59.83 -32.50 -14.71
N PHE A 5 -59.67 -32.40 -13.38
CA PHE A 5 -59.52 -31.11 -12.69
C PHE A 5 -58.18 -30.82 -11.99
N MET A 6 -57.10 -31.55 -12.29
CA MET A 6 -55.79 -31.28 -11.67
C MET A 6 -54.73 -30.70 -12.61
N ALA A 7 -54.92 -30.73 -13.94
CA ALA A 7 -53.87 -30.30 -14.88
C ALA A 7 -53.85 -28.79 -15.20
N SER A 8 -54.90 -28.02 -14.88
CA SER A 8 -54.95 -26.59 -15.23
C SER A 8 -54.40 -25.67 -14.14
N GLY A 9 -54.32 -26.11 -12.88
CA GLY A 9 -53.80 -25.31 -11.76
C GLY A 9 -52.28 -25.19 -11.78
N TRP A 10 -51.58 -26.30 -12.07
CA TRP A 10 -50.12 -26.33 -12.20
C TRP A 10 -49.60 -25.56 -13.41
N ARG A 11 -50.37 -25.56 -14.51
CA ARG A 11 -50.03 -24.78 -15.71
C ARG A 11 -50.14 -23.27 -15.49
N LYS A 12 -51.12 -22.83 -14.69
CA LYS A 12 -51.32 -21.41 -14.36
C LYS A 12 -50.29 -20.88 -13.36
N LEU A 13 -49.81 -21.71 -12.43
CA LEU A 13 -48.70 -21.38 -11.53
C LEU A 13 -47.34 -21.32 -12.25
N LEU A 14 -47.11 -22.18 -13.24
CA LEU A 14 -45.88 -22.13 -14.06
C LEU A 14 -45.86 -20.95 -15.04
N GLU A 15 -47.03 -20.47 -15.47
CA GLU A 15 -47.16 -19.32 -16.38
C GLU A 15 -46.93 -17.99 -15.63
N GLU A 16 -47.38 -17.88 -14.38
CA GLU A 16 -47.10 -16.74 -13.47
C GLU A 16 -45.65 -16.71 -12.95
N GLU A 17 -44.98 -17.84 -12.72
CA GLU A 17 -43.56 -17.85 -12.30
C GLU A 17 -42.57 -17.55 -13.44
N SER A 18 -42.89 -17.91 -14.69
CA SER A 18 -41.95 -17.73 -15.81
C SER A 18 -41.73 -16.25 -16.16
N GLU A 19 -42.74 -15.40 -15.97
CA GLU A 19 -42.66 -13.96 -16.20
C GLU A 19 -41.78 -13.26 -15.14
N HIS A 20 -41.79 -13.77 -13.90
CA HIS A 20 -40.89 -13.30 -12.84
C HIS A 20 -39.47 -13.83 -12.98
N GLN A 21 -39.27 -14.94 -13.69
CA GLN A 21 -37.95 -15.53 -13.88
C GLN A 21 -37.07 -14.69 -14.83
N TRP A 22 -37.66 -14.14 -15.90
CA TRP A 22 -36.97 -13.18 -16.77
C TRP A 22 -36.69 -11.86 -16.07
N LEU A 23 -37.61 -11.42 -15.20
CA LEU A 23 -37.42 -10.22 -14.39
C LEU A 23 -36.31 -10.42 -13.34
N ALA A 24 -36.21 -11.60 -12.73
CA ALA A 24 -35.15 -11.95 -11.81
C ALA A 24 -33.78 -12.05 -12.50
N ILE A 25 -33.72 -12.63 -13.71
CA ILE A 25 -32.50 -12.65 -14.53
C ILE A 25 -32.10 -11.23 -14.94
N GLY A 26 -33.06 -10.40 -15.37
CA GLY A 26 -32.81 -8.99 -15.70
C GLY A 26 -32.30 -8.19 -14.51
N LEU A 27 -32.92 -8.35 -13.34
CA LEU A 27 -32.48 -7.72 -12.09
C LEU A 27 -31.10 -8.20 -11.67
N PHE A 28 -30.82 -9.50 -11.80
CA PHE A 28 -29.50 -10.07 -11.54
C PHE A 28 -28.42 -9.52 -12.47
N PHE A 29 -28.72 -9.35 -13.78
CA PHE A 29 -27.80 -8.72 -14.72
C PHE A 29 -27.52 -7.25 -14.40
N VAL A 30 -28.54 -6.48 -14.01
CA VAL A 30 -28.36 -5.10 -13.56
C VAL A 30 -27.50 -5.06 -12.29
N PHE A 31 -27.73 -5.98 -11.36
CA PHE A 31 -26.93 -6.10 -10.13
C PHE A 31 -25.48 -6.49 -10.43
N ILE A 32 -25.22 -7.35 -11.41
CA ILE A 32 -23.86 -7.69 -11.87
C ILE A 32 -23.19 -6.50 -12.55
N ILE A 33 -23.90 -5.74 -13.39
CA ILE A 33 -23.32 -4.58 -14.08
C ILE A 33 -22.99 -3.49 -13.07
N ILE A 34 -23.92 -3.18 -12.16
CA ILE A 34 -23.69 -2.18 -11.10
C ILE A 34 -22.63 -2.68 -10.12
N GLY A 35 -22.70 -3.94 -9.69
CA GLY A 35 -21.69 -4.56 -8.83
C GLY A 35 -20.32 -4.61 -9.50
N GLY A 36 -20.26 -4.87 -10.80
CA GLY A 36 -19.04 -4.84 -11.60
C GLY A 36 -18.48 -3.44 -11.77
N PHE A 37 -19.33 -2.41 -11.86
CA PHE A 37 -18.89 -1.01 -11.87
C PHE A 37 -18.44 -0.54 -10.48
N LEU A 38 -19.09 -1.04 -9.41
CA LEU A 38 -18.73 -0.74 -8.02
C LEU A 38 -17.43 -1.45 -7.60
N ILE A 39 -17.21 -2.69 -8.04
CA ILE A 39 -15.97 -3.44 -7.82
C ILE A 39 -14.87 -2.96 -8.78
N GLY A 40 -15.19 -2.63 -10.03
CA GLY A 40 -14.26 -1.98 -10.97
C GLY A 40 -13.91 -0.53 -10.61
N GLY A 41 -14.60 0.05 -9.61
CA GLY A 41 -14.25 1.31 -8.97
C GLY A 41 -13.33 1.16 -7.76
N THR A 42 -13.02 -0.07 -7.32
CA THR A 42 -11.99 -0.34 -6.31
C THR A 42 -10.77 -0.89 -7.04
N THR A 43 -9.84 0.00 -7.36
CA THR A 43 -8.55 -0.25 -8.02
C THR A 43 -7.58 -1.09 -7.17
N SER A 44 -8.03 -1.92 -6.23
CA SER A 44 -7.13 -2.83 -5.51
C SER A 44 -7.86 -4.09 -5.07
N LEU A 45 -7.82 -5.11 -5.92
CA LEU A 45 -7.97 -6.49 -5.49
C LEU A 45 -6.56 -7.07 -5.33
N GLU A 46 -6.20 -7.36 -4.08
CA GLU A 46 -4.96 -8.08 -3.75
C GLU A 46 -4.80 -9.30 -4.68
N GLY A 47 -3.71 -9.31 -5.44
CA GLY A 47 -3.30 -10.42 -6.29
C GLY A 47 -3.68 -10.35 -7.78
N MET A 48 -4.45 -9.37 -8.24
CA MET A 48 -4.62 -9.08 -9.67
C MET A 48 -5.28 -7.69 -9.88
N MET A 49 -4.52 -6.67 -10.25
CA MET A 49 -5.09 -5.41 -10.70
C MET A 49 -5.50 -5.49 -12.18
N LEU A 50 -6.80 -5.33 -12.43
CA LEU A 50 -7.37 -5.01 -13.74
C LEU A 50 -7.59 -3.50 -13.79
N GLY A 51 -6.83 -2.78 -14.61
CA GLY A 51 -7.15 -1.39 -14.94
C GLY A 51 -6.00 -0.42 -14.73
N THR A 52 -4.93 -0.60 -15.49
CA THR A 52 -4.00 0.46 -15.87
C THR A 52 -4.43 0.94 -17.27
N ASP A 53 -4.21 2.20 -17.59
CA ASP A 53 -4.44 2.66 -18.96
C ASP A 53 -3.50 1.86 -19.88
N PRO A 54 -4.00 1.07 -20.85
CA PRO A 54 -3.16 0.29 -21.76
C PRO A 54 -2.19 1.15 -22.59
N SER A 55 -2.25 2.48 -22.49
CA SER A 55 -1.23 3.37 -23.06
C SER A 55 0.05 3.52 -22.23
N HIS A 56 0.07 3.11 -20.95
CA HIS A 56 1.25 3.23 -20.09
C HIS A 56 1.89 1.86 -19.85
N GLU A 57 3.21 1.78 -20.02
CA GLU A 57 4.00 0.59 -19.71
C GLU A 57 4.45 0.68 -18.26
N LEU A 58 3.70 0.05 -17.34
CA LEU A 58 4.09 0.00 -15.93
C LEU A 58 5.04 -1.17 -15.69
N GLU A 59 6.07 -0.95 -14.88
CA GLU A 59 7.13 -1.96 -14.68
C GLU A 59 6.59 -3.30 -14.13
N PHE A 60 5.60 -3.24 -13.24
CA PHE A 60 5.07 -4.42 -12.55
C PHE A 60 4.12 -5.29 -13.40
N GLU A 61 3.75 -4.89 -14.62
CA GLU A 61 2.86 -5.68 -15.49
C GLU A 61 3.54 -6.92 -16.11
N ASN A 62 4.86 -7.06 -15.94
CA ASN A 62 5.70 -8.05 -16.62
C ASN A 62 5.65 -9.50 -16.06
N GLY A 63 4.54 -9.92 -15.43
CA GLY A 63 4.40 -11.26 -14.86
C GLY A 63 5.26 -11.50 -13.62
N GLU A 64 5.66 -10.41 -12.95
CA GLU A 64 6.37 -10.40 -11.68
C GLU A 64 5.35 -10.31 -10.52
N PHE A 65 5.78 -10.65 -9.30
CA PHE A 65 4.90 -10.59 -8.13
C PHE A 65 5.15 -9.28 -7.37
N LEU A 66 4.16 -8.41 -7.34
CA LEU A 66 4.20 -7.17 -6.55
C LEU A 66 4.14 -7.51 -5.05
N VAL A 67 5.17 -7.08 -4.31
CA VAL A 67 5.28 -7.27 -2.86
C VAL A 67 4.75 -6.06 -2.12
N GLU A 68 5.19 -4.88 -2.55
CA GLU A 68 4.83 -3.60 -1.94
C GLU A 68 4.84 -2.51 -3.01
N ILE A 69 3.93 -1.55 -2.89
CA ILE A 69 3.83 -0.39 -3.77
C ILE A 69 3.50 0.85 -2.96
N GLU A 70 4.18 1.93 -3.29
CA GLU A 70 3.94 3.25 -2.75
C GLU A 70 3.64 4.19 -3.92
N TYR A 71 2.47 4.83 -3.90
CA TYR A 71 2.11 5.82 -4.90
C TYR A 71 2.60 7.20 -4.49
N HIS A 72 3.18 7.94 -5.44
CA HIS A 72 3.60 9.32 -5.23
C HIS A 72 2.40 10.24 -5.48
N GLU A 73 1.53 10.38 -4.48
CA GLU A 73 0.37 11.28 -4.55
C GLU A 73 0.83 12.70 -4.91
N ASP A 74 0.04 13.41 -5.73
CA ASP A 74 0.35 14.76 -6.23
C ASP A 74 1.61 14.91 -7.09
N ALA A 75 2.25 13.80 -7.50
CA ALA A 75 3.32 13.84 -8.49
C ALA A 75 2.82 14.36 -9.87
N SER A 76 3.78 14.74 -10.72
CA SER A 76 3.49 15.24 -12.08
C SER A 76 2.78 14.22 -12.97
N TRP A 77 3.01 12.93 -12.74
CA TRP A 77 2.37 11.83 -13.44
C TRP A 77 1.45 11.07 -12.49
N SER A 78 0.21 10.83 -12.91
CA SER A 78 -0.84 10.24 -12.06
C SER A 78 -0.57 8.81 -11.62
N ASP A 79 0.27 8.10 -12.37
CA ASP A 79 0.63 6.71 -12.09
C ASP A 79 2.04 6.62 -11.49
N ALA A 80 2.64 7.73 -11.02
CA ALA A 80 3.95 7.71 -10.39
C ALA A 80 3.95 6.83 -9.13
N HIS A 81 4.87 5.88 -9.07
CA HIS A 81 4.96 4.94 -7.96
C HIS A 81 6.39 4.44 -7.75
N SER A 82 6.64 3.90 -6.58
CA SER A 82 7.80 3.08 -6.28
C SER A 82 7.33 1.72 -5.76
N GLY A 83 8.08 0.66 -6.02
CA GLY A 83 7.64 -0.66 -5.61
C GLY A 83 8.77 -1.67 -5.38
N ILE A 84 8.39 -2.75 -4.71
CA ILE A 84 9.20 -3.94 -4.51
C ILE A 84 8.53 -5.10 -5.24
N LEU A 85 9.27 -5.73 -6.14
CA LEU A 85 8.84 -6.87 -6.94
C LEU A 85 9.65 -8.10 -6.57
N LYS A 86 9.01 -9.25 -6.61
CA LYS A 86 9.69 -10.54 -6.68
C LYS A 86 9.74 -10.99 -8.13
N THR A 87 10.96 -11.02 -8.66
CA THR A 87 11.27 -11.39 -10.04
C THR A 87 11.83 -12.82 -10.09
N LYS A 88 12.12 -13.33 -11.30
CA LYS A 88 12.85 -14.59 -11.50
C LYS A 88 14.33 -14.53 -11.09
N PHE A 89 14.87 -13.32 -10.93
CA PHE A 89 16.28 -13.07 -10.62
C PHE A 89 16.53 -12.67 -9.17
N GLY A 90 15.48 -12.54 -8.36
CA GLY A 90 15.57 -12.00 -7.00
C GLY A 90 14.52 -10.91 -6.77
N PHE A 91 14.68 -10.16 -5.68
CA PHE A 91 13.87 -8.97 -5.45
C PHE A 91 14.39 -7.78 -6.25
N LYS A 92 13.46 -6.96 -6.75
CA LYS A 92 13.74 -5.69 -7.42
C LYS A 92 13.05 -4.58 -6.67
N MET A 93 13.76 -3.49 -6.41
CA MET A 93 13.23 -2.28 -5.78
C MET A 93 13.42 -1.13 -6.75
N TYR A 94 12.33 -0.48 -7.15
CA TYR A 94 12.35 0.48 -8.26
C TYR A 94 11.44 1.68 -7.99
N GLN A 95 11.66 2.72 -8.79
CA GLN A 95 10.81 3.89 -8.90
C GLN A 95 10.46 4.15 -10.37
N GLN A 96 9.22 4.51 -10.63
CA GLN A 96 8.74 4.96 -11.93
C GLN A 96 7.99 6.29 -11.75
N MET A 97 8.64 7.40 -12.12
CA MET A 97 8.06 8.75 -12.03
C MET A 97 7.47 9.23 -13.36
N GLU A 98 7.80 8.57 -14.47
CA GLU A 98 7.30 8.85 -15.81
C GLU A 98 7.08 7.53 -16.56
N SER A 99 6.22 7.52 -17.58
CA SER A 99 5.76 6.29 -18.25
C SER A 99 6.87 5.44 -18.88
N ASP A 100 7.98 6.04 -19.27
CA ASP A 100 9.09 5.38 -19.97
C ASP A 100 10.41 5.41 -19.17
N ASN A 101 10.37 5.85 -17.91
CA ASN A 101 11.56 6.01 -17.08
C ASN A 101 11.41 5.26 -15.76
N ILE A 102 12.15 4.16 -15.65
CA ILE A 102 12.22 3.31 -14.47
C ILE A 102 13.65 3.39 -13.93
N ASP A 103 13.78 3.73 -12.66
CA ASP A 103 15.04 3.74 -11.95
C ASP A 103 15.05 2.61 -10.90
N ASP A 104 16.18 1.91 -10.81
CA ASP A 104 16.38 0.88 -9.81
C ASP A 104 16.88 1.57 -8.52
N ILE A 105 16.06 1.57 -7.46
CA ILE A 105 16.42 2.19 -6.17
C ILE A 105 17.61 1.44 -5.56
N LEU A 106 17.57 0.11 -5.63
CA LEU A 106 18.68 -0.77 -5.28
C LEU A 106 18.94 -1.74 -6.44
N PRO A 107 20.18 -2.26 -6.58
CA PRO A 107 20.47 -3.29 -7.56
C PRO A 107 19.52 -4.48 -7.43
N VAL A 108 19.15 -5.10 -8.55
CA VAL A 108 18.35 -6.33 -8.54
C VAL A 108 19.07 -7.41 -7.72
N ASP A 109 18.32 -8.10 -6.86
CA ASP A 109 18.81 -9.10 -5.91
C ASP A 109 19.78 -8.54 -4.85
N ASP A 110 19.70 -7.24 -4.55
CA ASP A 110 20.40 -6.68 -3.38
C ASP A 110 19.81 -7.29 -2.10
N PRO A 111 20.63 -7.89 -1.21
CA PRO A 111 20.15 -8.54 0.00
C PRO A 111 19.41 -7.59 0.94
N ALA A 112 19.68 -6.28 0.89
CA ALA A 112 18.98 -5.31 1.71
C ALA A 112 17.48 -5.20 1.38
N ILE A 113 17.05 -5.62 0.18
CA ILE A 113 15.64 -5.57 -0.22
C ILE A 113 14.81 -6.59 0.60
N GLU A 114 15.39 -7.75 0.95
CA GLU A 114 14.69 -8.77 1.74
C GLU A 114 14.43 -8.33 3.19
N ASP A 115 15.25 -7.41 3.70
CA ASP A 115 15.22 -6.93 5.08
C ASP A 115 14.47 -5.59 5.23
N ILE A 116 13.77 -5.13 4.19
CA ILE A 116 12.99 -3.88 4.23
C ILE A 116 11.87 -3.98 5.27
N THR A 117 11.87 -3.03 6.21
CA THR A 117 10.88 -2.90 7.30
C THR A 117 10.06 -1.63 7.21
N LEU A 118 10.53 -0.65 6.45
CA LEU A 118 9.83 0.59 6.11
C LEU A 118 10.08 0.87 4.62
N PHE A 119 9.03 1.22 3.90
CA PHE A 119 9.09 1.75 2.55
C PHE A 119 7.98 2.80 2.37
N THR A 120 8.37 4.03 2.08
CA THR A 120 7.42 5.14 1.87
C THR A 120 8.01 6.19 0.95
N GLY A 121 7.16 6.98 0.32
CA GLY A 121 7.52 7.96 -0.70
C GLY A 121 6.77 9.27 -0.51
N ASP A 122 7.30 10.36 -1.05
CA ASP A 122 6.59 11.63 -1.13
C ASP A 122 6.27 12.02 -2.58
N SER A 123 5.50 13.10 -2.75
CA SER A 123 5.07 13.61 -4.05
C SER A 123 6.21 13.98 -5.00
N ASP A 124 7.40 14.27 -4.45
CA ASP A 124 8.58 14.67 -5.21
C ASP A 124 9.40 13.44 -5.69
N GLY A 125 8.92 12.22 -5.44
CA GLY A 125 9.64 10.99 -5.77
C GLY A 125 10.79 10.70 -4.81
N ILE A 126 10.80 11.28 -3.61
CA ILE A 126 11.79 10.90 -2.60
C ILE A 126 11.27 9.66 -1.89
N VAL A 127 12.05 8.59 -1.92
CA VAL A 127 11.71 7.33 -1.24
C VAL A 127 12.54 7.22 0.04
N THR A 128 11.88 7.01 1.17
CA THR A 128 12.51 6.70 2.45
C THR A 128 12.26 5.25 2.80
N PHE A 129 13.31 4.50 3.10
CA PHE A 129 13.21 3.10 3.48
C PHE A 129 14.15 2.73 4.62
N SER A 130 13.92 1.58 5.25
CA SER A 130 14.79 1.02 6.29
C SER A 130 14.98 -0.47 6.07
N SER A 131 16.23 -0.90 5.90
CA SER A 131 16.63 -2.31 5.75
C SER A 131 17.58 -2.79 6.86
N ALA A 132 17.96 -1.90 7.78
CA ALA A 132 18.90 -2.19 8.85
C ALA A 132 18.51 -1.44 10.13
N LEU A 133 18.92 -2.00 11.28
CA LEU A 133 18.70 -1.37 12.58
C LEU A 133 19.25 0.05 12.58
N ASN A 134 18.52 0.94 13.24
CA ASN A 134 18.87 2.34 13.46
C ASN A 134 19.11 3.13 12.16
N THR A 135 18.71 2.65 10.99
CA THR A 135 19.10 3.27 9.72
C THR A 135 17.89 3.67 8.89
N LEU A 136 17.85 4.94 8.50
CA LEU A 136 16.97 5.44 7.45
C LEU A 136 17.79 5.69 6.19
N SER A 137 17.36 5.12 5.09
CA SER A 137 17.91 5.36 3.76
C SER A 137 16.95 6.23 2.98
N THR A 138 17.47 7.25 2.31
CA THR A 138 16.69 8.13 1.44
C THR A 138 17.22 8.03 0.03
N TYR A 139 16.35 7.64 -0.89
CA TYR A 139 16.60 7.65 -2.31
C TYR A 139 16.00 8.91 -2.94
N ARG A 140 16.79 9.58 -3.79
CA ARG A 140 16.38 10.74 -4.58
C ARG A 140 17.21 10.78 -5.86
N GLU A 141 16.55 10.75 -7.02
CA GLU A 141 17.17 10.94 -8.34
C GLU A 141 18.44 10.07 -8.55
N GLY A 142 18.33 8.75 -8.34
CA GLY A 142 19.44 7.82 -8.52
C GLY A 142 20.49 7.81 -7.39
N MET A 143 20.32 8.62 -6.34
CA MET A 143 21.25 8.67 -5.21
C MET A 143 20.61 8.18 -3.92
N ILE A 144 21.34 7.35 -3.18
CA ILE A 144 20.98 6.89 -1.84
C ILE A 144 21.83 7.60 -0.79
N SER A 145 21.17 8.12 0.24
CA SER A 145 21.79 8.68 1.44
C SER A 145 21.34 7.91 2.67
N ASN A 146 22.30 7.40 3.45
CA ASN A 146 22.02 6.66 4.68
C ASN A 146 22.23 7.55 5.89
N GLN A 147 21.27 7.51 6.82
CA GLN A 147 21.32 8.18 8.10
C GLN A 147 21.21 7.15 9.21
N THR A 148 22.28 6.99 9.99
CA THR A 148 22.26 6.23 11.23
C THR A 148 21.72 7.10 12.38
N LEU A 149 20.74 6.58 13.09
CA LEU A 149 20.03 7.23 14.19
C LEU A 149 20.62 6.76 15.53
N ASP A 150 21.12 7.70 16.30
CA ASP A 150 21.71 7.46 17.63
C ASP A 150 20.99 8.31 18.67
N ASP A 151 20.41 7.65 19.68
CA ASP A 151 19.75 8.30 20.80
C ASP A 151 20.72 8.66 21.94
N GLY A 152 22.01 8.34 21.80
CA GLY A 152 23.06 8.56 22.78
C GLY A 152 23.12 7.52 23.89
N TYR A 153 22.23 6.52 23.89
CA TYR A 153 22.16 5.44 24.88
C TYR A 153 22.57 4.08 24.30
N GLY A 154 22.87 4.00 23.01
CA GLY A 154 23.26 2.76 22.34
C GLY A 154 22.09 1.80 22.12
N SER A 155 20.87 2.32 22.03
CA SER A 155 19.68 1.51 21.74
C SER A 155 19.73 0.95 20.32
N GLU A 156 19.37 -0.31 20.14
CA GLU A 156 19.17 -0.93 18.83
C GLU A 156 17.67 -1.05 18.53
N PHE A 157 17.24 -0.61 17.34
CA PHE A 157 15.83 -0.65 16.96
C PHE A 157 15.61 -0.72 15.45
N GLY A 158 14.58 -1.45 15.04
CA GLY A 158 14.06 -1.43 13.67
C GLY A 158 13.03 -0.31 13.49
N ILE A 159 12.84 0.17 12.26
CA ILE A 159 11.91 1.26 11.94
C ILE A 159 10.82 0.69 11.03
N HIS A 160 9.56 0.76 11.46
CA HIS A 160 8.43 0.13 10.75
C HIS A 160 7.44 1.13 10.19
N ALA A 161 7.37 2.34 10.74
CA ALA A 161 6.53 3.39 10.19
C ALA A 161 7.15 4.77 10.45
N LEU A 162 6.82 5.71 9.57
CA LEU A 162 7.26 7.09 9.59
C LEU A 162 6.06 7.99 9.30
N ALA A 163 5.81 8.96 10.16
CA ALA A 163 4.92 10.08 9.87
C ALA A 163 5.75 11.37 9.83
N VAL A 164 5.48 12.24 8.87
CA VAL A 164 6.20 13.51 8.68
C VAL A 164 5.25 14.68 8.95
N ASP A 165 5.67 15.62 9.79
CA ASP A 165 5.00 16.90 9.96
C ASP A 165 5.33 17.81 8.77
N SER A 166 4.38 17.93 7.84
CA SER A 166 4.47 18.79 6.66
C SER A 166 4.22 20.27 6.97
N SER A 167 3.74 20.62 8.17
CA SER A 167 3.43 22.01 8.55
C SER A 167 4.67 22.79 9.01
N SER A 168 5.70 22.09 9.46
CA SER A 168 6.94 22.68 9.98
C SER A 168 8.07 22.65 8.95
N MET A 169 8.80 23.77 8.85
CA MET A 169 10.04 23.85 8.06
C MET A 169 11.10 22.84 8.54
N LEU A 170 11.01 22.36 9.78
CA LEU A 170 11.93 21.40 10.35
C LEU A 170 11.62 19.96 9.91
N LYS A 171 10.48 19.69 9.26
CA LYS A 171 10.04 18.35 8.83
C LYS A 171 10.26 17.29 9.93
N ASN A 172 9.80 17.60 11.14
CA ASN A 172 9.88 16.67 12.26
C ASN A 172 9.12 15.39 11.91
N ARG A 173 9.59 14.25 12.39
CA ARG A 173 9.04 12.94 12.08
C ARG A 173 8.73 12.18 13.35
N LEU A 174 7.70 11.35 13.31
CA LEU A 174 7.38 10.38 14.33
C LEU A 174 7.63 8.98 13.75
N LEU A 175 8.37 8.16 14.47
CA LEU A 175 8.74 6.80 14.10
C LEU A 175 7.98 5.80 14.96
N VAL A 176 7.50 4.73 14.34
CA VAL A 176 7.15 3.49 15.04
C VAL A 176 8.35 2.55 14.93
N THR A 177 8.88 2.12 16.07
CA THR A 177 10.07 1.29 16.15
C THR A 177 9.78 -0.08 16.77
N SER A 178 10.60 -1.07 16.42
CA SER A 178 10.65 -2.37 17.09
C SER A 178 11.94 -2.48 17.89
N GLU A 179 11.84 -2.82 19.17
CA GLU A 179 12.94 -2.77 20.13
C GLU A 179 12.96 -4.02 21.02
N ASP A 180 14.03 -4.18 21.80
CA ASP A 180 14.15 -5.22 22.82
C ASP A 180 13.12 -5.01 23.95
N GLY A 181 11.91 -5.49 23.73
CA GLY A 181 10.78 -5.35 24.65
C GLY A 181 9.43 -5.03 23.99
N GLY A 182 9.40 -4.81 22.68
CA GLY A 182 8.16 -4.58 21.93
C GLY A 182 8.24 -3.40 20.97
N SER A 183 7.12 -2.72 20.75
CA SER A 183 7.05 -1.55 19.88
C SER A 183 7.20 -0.24 20.65
N GLY A 184 7.84 0.74 20.02
CA GLY A 184 8.09 2.06 20.58
C GLY A 184 7.68 3.19 19.64
N LEU A 185 7.54 4.38 20.21
CA LEU A 185 7.44 5.64 19.48
C LEU A 185 8.69 6.48 19.71
N ARG A 186 9.24 7.04 18.64
CA ARG A 186 10.40 7.96 18.69
C ARG A 186 10.15 9.19 17.85
N GLY A 187 10.49 10.36 18.37
CA GLY A 187 10.56 11.58 17.59
C GLY A 187 11.91 11.70 16.88
N LEU A 188 11.92 12.16 15.64
CA LEU A 188 13.11 12.49 14.86
C LEU A 188 12.98 13.92 14.37
N ASN A 189 13.90 14.80 14.75
CA ASN A 189 13.87 16.19 14.29
C ASN A 189 14.58 16.36 12.94
N GLY A 190 14.38 17.50 12.28
CA GLY A 190 15.04 17.83 10.99
C GLY A 190 16.57 17.95 11.03
N GLN A 191 17.18 17.90 12.22
CA GLN A 191 18.63 17.92 12.41
C GLN A 191 19.20 16.51 12.58
N GLY A 192 18.34 15.49 12.52
CA GLY A 192 18.72 14.09 12.67
C GLY A 192 18.87 13.61 14.11
N MET A 193 18.43 14.40 15.10
CA MET A 193 18.37 13.95 16.49
C MET A 193 17.11 13.12 16.71
N ILE A 194 17.29 11.94 17.28
CA ILE A 194 16.21 11.03 17.64
C ILE A 194 16.00 11.02 19.16
N THR A 195 14.75 10.88 19.61
CA THR A 195 14.43 10.70 21.03
C THR A 195 14.69 9.27 21.47
N THR A 196 14.74 9.07 22.80
CA THR A 196 14.56 7.73 23.38
C THR A 196 13.15 7.22 23.08
N SER A 197 12.99 5.91 23.14
CA SER A 197 11.70 5.25 22.94
C SER A 197 10.68 5.57 24.01
N SER A 198 9.44 5.77 23.58
CA SER A 198 8.27 5.68 24.43
C SER A 198 7.53 4.38 24.15
N ALA A 199 7.49 3.48 25.13
CA ALA A 199 6.89 2.15 24.96
C ALA A 199 5.38 2.23 24.66
N ILE A 200 4.92 1.44 23.68
CA ILE A 200 3.51 1.23 23.42
C ILE A 200 3.06 0.03 24.27
N GLN A 201 2.20 0.27 25.27
CA GLN A 201 1.67 -0.77 26.15
C GLN A 201 0.14 -0.67 26.20
N ASP A 202 -0.55 -1.79 26.34
CA ASP A 202 -2.03 -1.84 26.33
C ASP A 202 -2.70 -0.95 27.38
N SER A 203 -1.98 -0.63 28.47
CA SER A 203 -2.46 0.27 29.53
C SER A 203 -2.27 1.77 29.25
N LEU A 204 -1.59 2.12 28.16
CA LEU A 204 -1.25 3.49 27.80
C LEU A 204 -2.12 3.95 26.62
N ILE A 205 -3.03 4.89 26.86
CA ILE A 205 -3.80 5.56 25.82
C ILE A 205 -3.14 6.90 25.54
N TRP A 206 -2.65 7.07 24.31
CA TRP A 206 -2.14 8.33 23.82
C TRP A 206 -3.31 9.23 23.41
N ASP A 207 -3.43 10.40 24.03
CA ASP A 207 -4.48 11.39 23.75
C ASP A 207 -4.03 12.36 22.65
N ASP A 208 -2.80 12.87 22.76
CA ASP A 208 -2.19 13.77 21.78
C ASP A 208 -0.66 13.64 21.78
N VAL A 209 -0.04 13.96 20.65
CA VAL A 209 1.41 14.04 20.48
C VAL A 209 1.75 15.46 20.02
N VAL A 210 2.30 16.25 20.95
CA VAL A 210 2.66 17.65 20.71
C VAL A 210 4.16 17.86 20.68
N TYR A 211 4.62 18.62 19.69
CA TYR A 211 5.99 19.12 19.65
C TYR A 211 6.11 20.32 20.60
N LEU A 212 6.98 20.22 21.61
CA LEU A 212 7.27 21.30 22.54
C LEU A 212 8.46 22.12 22.03
N SER A 213 8.22 23.39 21.71
CA SER A 213 9.23 24.38 21.31
C SER A 213 9.94 25.03 22.49
#